data_AF-A0ABD5WZD4-F1
#
_entry.id   AF-A0ABD5WZD4-F1
#
_cell.length_a   1.000
_cell.length_b   1.000
_cell.length_c   1.000
_cell.angle_alpha   90.00
_cell.angle_beta   90.00
_cell.angle_gamma   90.00
#
_symmetry.space_group_name_H-M   'P 1'
#
loop_
_entity.id
_entity.type
_entity.pdbx_description
1 polymer ?
#
loop_
_entity_poly.entity_id
_entity_poly.type
_entity_poly.pdbx_seq_one_letter_code
_entity_poly.pdbx_strand_id
1 'polypeptide(L)'
;MAGGSAAELILFIAAIVIAASVAGTLTSEVDRVSDAISAKSLDVAGEIRADTEIVSDAGASVYNGTTENVTIHVRNTGASDLPVDPGAVDVILDGAYVTDVTVTVVDGGDAWHRGDVVRIEFATGGLTSDTDHRLKLVVRGDEEVFRFRT
;
A
#
# COMPACT_ATOMS: atom_id res chain seq x y z
N MET A 1 -42.18 35.79 46.79
CA MET A 1 -41.40 34.81 46.01
C MET A 1 -41.49 35.19 44.53
N ALA A 2 -40.57 36.02 44.04
CA ALA A 2 -40.59 36.54 42.65
C ALA A 2 -39.22 36.41 41.93
N GLY A 3 -38.27 35.65 42.51
CA GLY A 3 -36.91 35.50 41.98
C GLY A 3 -36.62 34.16 41.27
N GLY A 4 -37.58 33.23 41.21
CA GLY A 4 -37.37 31.89 40.63
C GLY A 4 -37.30 31.87 39.10
N SER A 5 -38.13 32.68 38.43
CA SER A 5 -38.26 32.67 36.97
C SER A 5 -37.01 33.18 36.24
N ALA A 6 -36.29 34.15 36.83
CA ALA A 6 -35.07 34.68 36.23
C ALA A 6 -33.91 33.67 36.31
N ALA A 7 -33.77 32.96 37.43
CA ALA A 7 -32.75 31.91 37.59
C ALA A 7 -33.01 30.72 36.66
N GLU A 8 -34.27 30.30 36.54
CA GLU A 8 -34.68 29.21 35.66
C GLU A 8 -34.44 29.55 34.18
N LEU A 9 -34.72 30.78 33.76
CA LEU A 9 -34.40 31.28 32.41
C LEU A 9 -32.90 31.25 32.12
N ILE A 10 -32.07 31.68 33.08
CA ILE A 10 -30.60 31.68 32.92
C ILE A 10 -30.08 30.24 32.77
N LEU A 11 -30.56 29.31 33.59
CA LEU A 11 -30.17 27.90 33.50
C LEU A 11 -30.64 27.26 32.20
N PHE A 12 -31.83 27.61 31.72
CA PHE A 12 -32.35 27.12 30.44
C PHE A 12 -31.48 27.58 29.26
N ILE A 13 -31.10 28.86 29.22
CA ILE A 13 -30.21 29.39 28.18
C ILE A 13 -28.83 28.73 28.27
N ALA A 14 -28.27 28.58 29.47
CA ALA A 14 -26.99 27.91 29.67
C ALA A 14 -27.01 26.46 29.15
N ALA A 15 -28.08 25.71 29.44
CA ALA A 15 -28.26 24.35 28.95
C ALA A 15 -28.34 24.28 27.42
N ILE A 16 -29.04 25.21 26.77
CA ILE A 16 -29.12 25.27 25.30
C ILE A 16 -27.74 25.55 24.69
N VAL A 17 -26.96 26.47 25.25
CA VAL A 17 -25.62 26.79 24.75
C VAL A 17 -24.70 25.58 24.85
N ILE A 18 -24.74 24.86 25.98
CA ILE A 18 -23.97 23.63 26.16
C ILE A 18 -24.44 22.56 25.17
N ALA A 19 -25.76 22.36 25.04
CA ALA A 19 -26.32 21.38 24.11
C ALA A 19 -25.93 21.68 22.65
N ALA A 20 -25.98 22.95 22.22
CA ALA A 20 -25.57 23.38 20.90
C ALA A 20 -24.06 23.15 20.66
N SER A 21 -23.23 23.39 21.68
CA SER A 21 -21.79 23.15 21.60
C SER A 21 -21.47 21.66 21.44
N VAL A 22 -22.11 20.81 22.25
CA VAL A 22 -21.95 19.34 22.14
C VAL A 22 -22.43 18.84 20.79
N ALA A 23 -23.62 19.27 20.34
CA ALA A 23 -24.13 18.90 19.02
C ALA A 23 -23.17 19.32 17.89
N GLY A 24 -22.60 20.53 17.96
CA GLY A 24 -21.61 21.00 17.00
C GLY A 24 -20.35 20.13 16.95
N THR A 25 -19.81 19.75 18.11
CA THR A 25 -18.65 18.85 18.19
C THR A 25 -18.96 17.46 17.65
N LEU A 26 -20.11 16.88 18.02
CA LEU A 26 -20.52 15.54 17.56
C LEU A 26 -20.69 15.50 16.04
N THR A 27 -21.35 16.50 15.45
CA THR A 27 -21.48 16.60 13.98
C THR A 27 -20.10 16.69 13.32
N SER A 28 -19.21 17.52 13.85
CA SER A 28 -17.85 17.68 13.31
C SER A 28 -17.05 16.37 13.38
N GLU A 29 -17.20 15.59 14.45
CA GLU A 29 -16.54 14.28 14.56
C GLU A 29 -17.13 13.24 13.62
N VAL A 30 -18.46 13.24 13.43
CA VAL A 30 -19.10 12.35 12.43
C VAL A 30 -18.63 12.68 11.03
N ASP A 31 -18.47 13.95 10.68
CA ASP A 31 -17.93 14.38 9.37
C ASP A 31 -16.49 13.88 9.19
N ARG A 32 -15.64 14.08 10.20
CA ARG A 32 -14.25 13.58 10.18
C ARG A 32 -14.17 12.07 10.00
N VAL A 33 -15.01 11.31 10.72
CA VAL A 33 -15.06 9.85 10.59
C VAL A 33 -15.56 9.46 9.21
N SER A 34 -16.57 10.16 8.67
CA SER A 34 -17.12 9.90 7.34
C SER A 34 -16.09 10.13 6.24
N ASP A 35 -15.31 11.21 6.35
CA ASP A 35 -14.20 11.51 5.45
C ASP A 35 -13.10 10.45 5.54
N ALA A 36 -12.72 10.05 6.76
CA ALA A 36 -11.72 9.01 6.98
C ALA A 36 -12.16 7.65 6.40
N ILE A 37 -13.44 7.28 6.58
CA ILE A 37 -14.01 6.06 5.98
C ILE A 37 -14.01 6.16 4.46
N SER A 38 -14.39 7.31 3.90
CA SER A 38 -14.41 7.51 2.44
C SER A 38 -13.00 7.39 1.86
N ALA A 39 -12.01 8.02 2.49
CA ALA A 39 -10.61 7.90 2.09
C ALA A 39 -10.11 6.44 2.17
N LYS A 40 -10.38 5.74 3.28
CA LYS A 40 -10.00 4.33 3.42
C LYS A 40 -10.71 3.42 2.42
N SER A 41 -11.96 3.73 2.08
CA SER A 41 -12.72 2.95 1.08
C SER A 41 -12.12 3.09 -0.32
N LEU A 42 -11.65 4.29 -0.69
CA LEU A 42 -10.96 4.51 -1.96
C LEU A 42 -9.61 3.79 -2.00
N ASP A 43 -8.86 3.80 -0.90
CA ASP A 43 -7.58 3.11 -0.77
C ASP A 43 -7.73 1.59 -0.93
N VAL A 44 -8.65 0.98 -0.16
CA VAL A 44 -8.97 -0.45 -0.26
C VAL A 44 -9.50 -0.82 -1.64
N ALA A 45 -10.31 0.04 -2.27
CA ALA A 45 -10.77 -0.20 -3.63
C ALA A 45 -9.62 -0.12 -4.66
N GLY A 46 -8.58 0.67 -4.37
CA GLY A 46 -7.34 0.70 -5.13
C GLY A 46 -6.55 -0.59 -4.97
N GLU A 47 -6.35 -1.03 -3.73
CA GLU A 47 -5.68 -2.30 -3.39
C GLU A 47 -6.38 -3.50 -4.04
N ILE A 48 -7.70 -3.62 -3.95
CA ILE A 48 -8.46 -4.71 -4.60
C ILE A 48 -8.32 -4.70 -6.13
N ARG A 49 -8.09 -3.53 -6.73
CA ARG A 49 -7.90 -3.40 -8.18
C ARG A 49 -6.45 -3.55 -8.60
N ALA A 50 -5.50 -3.42 -7.68
CA ALA A 50 -4.11 -3.74 -7.90
C ALA A 50 -3.94 -5.24 -7.69
N ASP A 51 -3.44 -5.91 -8.71
CA ASP A 51 -3.19 -7.35 -8.67
C ASP A 51 -1.98 -7.55 -9.58
N THR A 52 -0.96 -8.22 -9.05
CA THR A 52 0.32 -8.42 -9.70
C THR A 52 0.71 -9.89 -9.61
N GLU A 53 1.30 -10.41 -10.69
CA GLU A 53 1.70 -11.82 -10.76
C GLU A 53 3.17 -11.90 -11.16
N ILE A 54 3.95 -12.70 -10.42
CA ILE A 54 5.34 -12.95 -10.78
C ILE A 54 5.38 -13.97 -11.92
N VAL A 55 5.73 -13.52 -13.12
CA VAL A 55 5.77 -14.36 -14.34
C VAL A 55 7.16 -14.98 -14.60
N SER A 56 8.04 -14.92 -13.62
CA SER A 56 9.40 -15.49 -13.72
C SER A 56 9.38 -16.99 -13.45
N ASP A 57 10.20 -17.74 -14.19
CA ASP A 57 10.36 -19.17 -13.97
C ASP A 57 11.50 -19.43 -12.95
N ALA A 58 11.21 -20.21 -11.90
CA ALA A 58 12.18 -20.61 -10.89
C ALA A 58 13.30 -21.52 -11.43
N GLY A 59 13.08 -22.18 -12.57
CA GLY A 59 14.10 -22.96 -13.28
C GLY A 59 14.95 -22.14 -14.26
N ALA A 60 14.58 -20.88 -14.51
CA ALA A 60 15.41 -19.94 -15.26
C ALA A 60 16.37 -19.20 -14.31
N SER A 61 17.46 -18.64 -14.85
CA SER A 61 18.48 -17.92 -14.07
C SER A 61 17.94 -16.57 -13.55
N VAL A 62 17.14 -16.60 -12.49
CA VAL A 62 16.63 -15.41 -11.78
C VAL A 62 17.74 -14.69 -11.01
N TYR A 63 18.70 -15.46 -10.51
CA TYR A 63 19.92 -14.93 -9.89
C TYR A 63 21.08 -14.97 -10.88
N ASN A 64 21.86 -13.90 -10.92
CA ASN A 64 23.13 -13.86 -11.62
C ASN A 64 24.28 -13.81 -10.61
N GLY A 65 24.97 -14.93 -10.41
CA GLY A 65 26.09 -15.04 -9.47
C GLY A 65 27.35 -14.25 -9.85
N THR A 66 27.45 -13.70 -11.06
CA THR A 66 28.58 -12.84 -11.45
C THR A 66 28.34 -11.39 -11.04
N THR A 67 27.10 -10.90 -11.18
CA THR A 67 26.72 -9.53 -10.82
C THR A 67 26.03 -9.45 -9.45
N GLU A 68 25.77 -10.59 -8.81
CA GLU A 68 25.04 -10.75 -7.54
C GLU A 68 23.66 -10.08 -7.53
N ASN A 69 23.02 -10.04 -8.70
CA ASN A 69 21.76 -9.36 -8.94
C ASN A 69 20.63 -10.38 -9.10
N VAL A 70 19.47 -10.08 -8.53
CA VAL A 70 18.24 -10.83 -8.77
C VAL A 70 17.38 -10.03 -9.73
N THR A 71 16.90 -10.68 -10.78
CA THR A 71 16.02 -10.09 -11.79
C THR A 71 14.72 -10.89 -11.85
N ILE A 72 13.61 -10.27 -11.49
CA ILE A 72 12.27 -10.84 -11.62
C ILE A 72 11.42 -10.00 -12.56
N HIS A 73 10.49 -10.67 -13.22
CA HIS A 73 9.47 -10.09 -14.09
C HIS A 73 8.11 -10.25 -13.44
N VAL A 74 7.37 -9.15 -13.37
CA VAL A 74 6.07 -9.07 -12.72
C VAL A 74 5.07 -8.45 -13.69
N ARG A 75 3.92 -9.08 -13.86
CA ARG A 75 2.83 -8.61 -14.72
C ARG A 75 1.74 -7.96 -13.89
N ASN A 76 1.18 -6.85 -14.36
CA ASN A 76 -0.02 -6.27 -13.74
C ASN A 76 -1.24 -7.00 -14.28
N THR A 77 -1.87 -7.82 -13.43
CA THR A 77 -3.11 -8.57 -13.67
C THR A 77 -4.35 -7.78 -13.21
N GLY A 78 -4.13 -6.72 -12.44
CA GLY A 78 -5.13 -5.81 -11.90
C GLY A 78 -5.83 -4.94 -12.93
N ALA A 79 -6.82 -4.19 -12.46
CA ALA A 79 -7.63 -3.25 -13.24
C ALA A 79 -7.12 -1.81 -13.22
N SER A 80 -6.19 -1.48 -12.32
CA SER A 80 -5.60 -0.15 -12.21
C SER A 80 -4.16 -0.11 -12.71
N ASP A 81 -3.77 1.02 -13.27
CA ASP A 81 -2.38 1.29 -13.62
C ASP A 81 -1.55 1.53 -12.35
N LEU A 82 -0.34 0.98 -12.32
CA LEU A 82 0.60 1.11 -11.22
C LEU A 82 1.74 2.06 -11.60
N PRO A 83 2.23 2.89 -10.67
CA PRO A 83 3.37 3.76 -10.95
C PRO A 83 4.65 2.95 -11.09
N VAL A 84 5.55 3.39 -11.98
CA VAL A 84 6.91 2.84 -12.13
C VAL A 84 7.83 3.56 -11.15
N ASP A 85 7.54 3.42 -9.86
CA ASP A 85 8.29 4.03 -8.76
C ASP A 85 8.84 2.92 -7.86
N PRO A 86 10.15 2.87 -7.59
CA PRO A 86 10.74 2.00 -6.59
C PRO A 86 10.04 2.07 -5.22
N GLY A 87 9.54 3.25 -4.83
CA GLY A 87 8.81 3.42 -3.56
C GLY A 87 7.42 2.79 -3.52
N ALA A 88 6.90 2.33 -4.66
CA ALA A 88 5.62 1.64 -4.74
C ALA A 88 5.74 0.11 -4.63
N VAL A 89 6.98 -0.39 -4.54
CA VAL A 89 7.29 -1.82 -4.53
C VAL A 89 8.16 -2.13 -3.32
N ASP A 90 7.67 -3.04 -2.46
CA ASP A 90 8.47 -3.58 -1.37
C ASP A 90 8.95 -4.98 -1.72
N VAL A 91 10.27 -5.20 -1.58
CA VAL A 91 10.89 -6.51 -1.81
C VAL A 91 11.51 -7.01 -0.52
N ILE A 92 11.12 -8.22 -0.12
CA ILE A 92 11.69 -8.92 1.03
C ILE A 92 12.32 -10.23 0.53
N LEU A 93 13.62 -10.40 0.76
CA LEU A 93 14.34 -11.63 0.44
C LEU A 93 14.78 -12.34 1.73
N ASP A 94 14.34 -13.59 1.91
CA ASP A 94 14.65 -14.42 3.09
C ASP A 94 14.38 -13.74 4.45
N GLY A 95 13.41 -12.83 4.47
CA GLY A 95 13.02 -12.06 5.65
C GLY A 95 13.79 -10.75 5.86
N ALA A 96 14.74 -10.41 4.99
CA ALA A 96 15.41 -9.13 4.96
C ALA A 96 14.76 -8.19 3.93
N TYR A 97 14.50 -6.94 4.34
CA TYR A 97 14.04 -5.91 3.43
C TYR A 97 15.17 -5.48 2.49
N VAL A 98 14.86 -5.42 1.20
CA VAL A 98 15.81 -5.04 0.16
C VAL A 98 15.66 -3.55 -0.14
N THR A 99 16.77 -2.81 -0.07
CA THR A 99 16.84 -1.42 -0.52
C THR A 99 17.38 -1.36 -1.95
N ASP A 100 17.20 -0.21 -2.61
CA ASP A 100 17.75 0.05 -3.95
C ASP A 100 17.20 -0.86 -5.06
N VAL A 101 15.88 -1.03 -5.05
CA VAL A 101 15.13 -1.74 -6.10
C VAL A 101 15.01 -0.86 -7.33
N THR A 102 15.29 -1.44 -8.50
CA THR A 102 15.08 -0.79 -9.80
C THR A 102 13.86 -1.42 -10.46
N VAL A 103 12.89 -0.60 -10.86
CA VAL A 103 11.68 -1.03 -11.58
C VAL A 103 11.73 -0.44 -12.98
N THR A 104 11.64 -1.30 -14.00
CA THR A 104 11.65 -0.88 -15.42
C THR A 104 10.55 -1.59 -16.18
N VAL A 105 9.71 -0.85 -16.91
CA VAL A 105 8.72 -1.46 -17.82
C VAL A 105 9.47 -2.09 -18.99
N VAL A 106 9.23 -3.38 -19.25
CA VAL A 106 9.95 -4.13 -20.28
C VAL A 106 9.76 -3.52 -21.67
N ASP A 107 8.54 -3.06 -21.96
CA ASP A 107 8.18 -2.43 -23.24
C ASP A 107 8.50 -0.92 -23.30
N GLY A 108 9.14 -0.36 -22.27
CA GLY A 108 9.67 1.01 -22.29
C GLY A 108 8.66 2.14 -22.01
N GLY A 109 7.65 1.89 -21.18
CA GLY A 109 6.67 2.89 -20.73
C GLY A 109 6.99 3.53 -19.37
N ASP A 110 6.32 4.65 -19.08
CA ASP A 110 6.44 5.40 -17.81
C ASP A 110 5.40 4.98 -16.75
N ALA A 111 4.51 4.04 -17.09
CA ALA A 111 3.47 3.50 -16.23
C ALA A 111 3.35 1.99 -16.44
N TRP A 112 3.01 1.27 -15.38
CA TRP A 112 2.78 -0.18 -15.38
C TRP A 112 1.28 -0.44 -15.60
N HIS A 113 0.84 -0.39 -16.86
CA HIS A 113 -0.57 -0.57 -17.19
C HIS A 113 -1.02 -2.01 -17.01
N ARG A 114 -2.33 -2.23 -17.02
CA ARG A 114 -2.90 -3.57 -17.08
C ARG A 114 -2.27 -4.38 -18.22
N GLY A 115 -1.72 -5.54 -17.87
CA GLY A 115 -1.12 -6.49 -18.79
C GLY A 115 0.36 -6.27 -19.05
N ASP A 116 0.91 -5.08 -18.73
CA ASP A 116 2.32 -4.77 -18.90
C ASP A 116 3.17 -5.60 -17.94
N VAL A 117 4.40 -5.90 -18.38
CA VAL A 117 5.41 -6.58 -17.57
C VAL A 117 6.48 -5.59 -17.17
N VAL A 118 6.74 -5.50 -15.87
CA VAL A 118 7.88 -4.79 -15.32
C VAL A 118 8.97 -5.77 -14.94
N ARG A 119 10.20 -5.34 -15.11
CA ARG A 119 11.40 -5.99 -14.63
C ARG A 119 11.84 -5.28 -13.37
N ILE A 120 11.99 -6.06 -12.31
CA ILE A 120 12.43 -5.63 -10.99
C ILE A 120 13.80 -6.23 -10.74
N GLU A 121 14.77 -5.36 -10.47
CA GLU A 121 16.18 -5.71 -10.30
C GLU A 121 16.71 -5.14 -8.99
N PHE A 122 17.44 -5.95 -8.23
CA PHE A 122 18.06 -5.51 -6.99
C PHE A 122 19.29 -6.34 -6.63
N ALA A 123 20.30 -5.66 -6.09
CA ALA A 123 21.53 -6.28 -5.66
C ALA A 123 21.30 -7.04 -4.34
N THR A 124 21.83 -8.25 -4.24
CA THR A 124 21.74 -9.08 -3.04
C THR A 124 23.01 -9.05 -2.19
N GLY A 125 24.13 -8.63 -2.77
CA GLY A 125 25.45 -8.71 -2.13
C GLY A 125 25.96 -10.15 -1.97
N GLY A 126 25.37 -11.10 -2.70
CA GLY A 126 25.71 -12.52 -2.70
C GLY A 126 24.62 -13.38 -2.06
N LEU A 127 24.23 -14.45 -2.77
CA LEU A 127 23.38 -15.51 -2.23
C LEU A 127 24.20 -16.78 -2.09
N THR A 128 23.83 -17.60 -1.10
CA THR A 128 24.45 -18.92 -0.94
C THR A 128 24.04 -19.76 -2.15
N SER A 129 24.98 -20.45 -2.79
CA SER A 129 24.69 -21.32 -3.93
C SER A 129 24.04 -22.63 -3.50
N ASP A 130 23.20 -23.21 -4.35
CA ASP A 130 22.48 -24.47 -4.12
C ASP A 130 21.54 -24.45 -2.91
N THR A 131 21.05 -23.26 -2.55
CA THR A 131 20.06 -23.07 -1.49
C THR A 131 18.76 -22.48 -2.02
N ASP A 132 17.66 -22.81 -1.34
CA ASP A 132 16.35 -22.26 -1.67
C ASP A 132 16.21 -20.87 -1.04
N HIS A 133 15.75 -19.92 -1.83
CA HIS A 133 15.50 -18.53 -1.44
C HIS A 133 14.02 -18.19 -1.60
N ARG A 134 13.50 -17.35 -0.70
CA ARG A 134 12.11 -16.88 -0.74
C ARG A 134 12.08 -15.36 -0.91
N LEU A 135 11.53 -14.93 -2.04
CA LEU A 135 11.22 -13.55 -2.33
C LEU A 135 9.74 -13.30 -2.04
N LYS A 136 9.45 -12.25 -1.28
CA LYS A 136 8.11 -11.68 -1.14
C LYS A 136 8.12 -10.29 -1.76
N LEU A 137 7.22 -10.08 -2.70
CA LEU A 137 6.95 -8.81 -3.35
C LEU A 137 5.65 -8.26 -2.78
N VAL A 138 5.61 -6.97 -2.46
CA VAL A 138 4.37 -6.29 -2.12
C VAL A 138 4.21 -5.06 -3.00
N VAL A 139 3.09 -4.97 -3.71
CA VAL A 139 2.77 -3.85 -4.60
C VAL A 139 1.40 -3.31 -4.24
N ARG A 140 1.34 -2.12 -3.64
CA ARG A 140 0.07 -1.50 -3.19
C ARG A 140 -0.87 -2.43 -2.41
N GLY A 141 -0.30 -3.26 -1.53
CA GLY A 141 -1.04 -4.19 -0.67
C GLY A 141 -1.22 -5.59 -1.24
N ASP A 142 -1.07 -5.75 -2.57
CA ASP A 142 -1.01 -7.07 -3.20
C ASP A 142 0.32 -7.77 -2.85
N GLU A 143 0.26 -9.03 -2.41
CA GLU A 143 1.41 -9.78 -1.91
C GLU A 143 1.69 -11.01 -2.77
N GLU A 144 2.87 -11.06 -3.37
CA GLU A 144 3.32 -12.18 -4.18
C GLU A 144 4.54 -12.87 -3.57
N VAL A 145 4.56 -14.20 -3.61
CA VAL A 145 5.67 -15.00 -3.06
C VAL A 145 6.28 -15.87 -4.12
N PHE A 146 7.55 -15.61 -4.41
CA PHE A 146 8.34 -16.38 -5.35
C PHE A 146 9.45 -17.16 -4.64
N ARG A 147 9.68 -18.39 -5.08
CA ARG A 147 10.74 -19.26 -4.55
C ARG A 147 11.64 -19.67 -5.69
N PHE A 148 12.93 -19.54 -5.50
CA PHE A 148 13.93 -19.94 -6.48
C PHE A 148 15.12 -20.58 -5.77
N ARG A 149 15.93 -21.29 -6.55
CA ARG A 149 17.17 -21.91 -6.09
C ARG A 149 18.33 -21.33 -6.88
N THR A 150 19.43 -21.07 -6.22
CA THR A 150 20.68 -20.51 -6.77
C THR A 150 21.69 -21.57 -7.15
#